data_AF-T1FZG4-F1
#
_entry.id   AF-T1FZG4-F1
#
_cell.length_a   1.000
_cell.length_b   1.000
_cell.length_c   1.000
_cell.angle_alpha   90.00
_cell.angle_beta   90.00
_cell.angle_gamma   90.00
#
_symmetry.space_group_name_H-M   'P 1'
#
loop_
_entity.id
_entity.type
_entity.pdbx_description
1 polymer ?
#
loop_
_entity_poly.entity_id
_entity_poly.type
_entity_poly.pdbx_seq_one_letter_code
_entity_poly.pdbx_strand_id
1 'polypeptide(L)'
;DIDECLTSPCESNFTSCSNTFGSYECVCEDGFEKNSNDLCQDLNECKFATCDWTTSYCTNTVGSYECTCLPGFQKFNTSCDGK
;
A
#
# COMPACT_ATOMS: atom_id res chain seq x y z
N ASP A 1 3.53 29.62 -7.18
CA ASP A 1 3.11 28.28 -7.57
C ASP A 1 1.61 28.20 -7.42
N ILE A 2 0.92 27.59 -8.38
CA ILE A 2 -0.53 27.39 -8.33
C ILE A 2 -0.74 25.93 -7.94
N ASP A 3 -1.65 25.65 -7.01
CA ASP A 3 -1.95 24.26 -6.66
C ASP A 3 -2.88 23.66 -7.70
N GLU A 4 -2.32 22.92 -8.67
CA GLU A 4 -3.12 22.31 -9.74
C GLU A 4 -4.00 21.15 -9.23
N CYS A 5 -3.68 20.56 -8.06
CA CYS A 5 -4.45 19.48 -7.46
C CYS A 5 -5.87 19.89 -7.02
N LEU A 6 -6.10 21.19 -6.84
CA LEU A 6 -7.43 21.73 -6.54
C LEU A 6 -8.44 21.55 -7.68
N THR A 7 -7.98 21.21 -8.88
CA THR A 7 -8.84 20.93 -10.05
C THR A 7 -9.06 19.43 -10.29
N SER A 8 -8.58 18.58 -9.38
CA SER A 8 -8.65 17.11 -9.50
C SER A 8 -8.14 16.57 -10.84
N PRO A 9 -6.88 16.88 -11.24
CA PRO A 9 -6.36 16.52 -12.56
C PRO A 9 -6.04 15.03 -12.74
N CYS A 10 -6.09 14.22 -11.68
CA CYS A 10 -5.84 12.78 -11.72
C CYS A 10 -7.17 12.02 -11.75
N GLU A 11 -7.57 11.48 -12.90
CA GLU A 11 -8.88 10.82 -13.10
C GLU A 11 -8.88 9.30 -12.83
N SER A 12 -7.73 8.71 -12.50
CA SER A 12 -7.60 7.26 -12.27
C SER A 12 -7.94 6.87 -10.84
N ASN A 13 -8.50 5.67 -10.65
CA ASN A 13 -8.73 5.11 -9.31
C ASN A 13 -7.39 4.90 -8.58
N PHE A 14 -7.42 5.04 -7.25
CA PHE A 14 -6.27 4.83 -6.36
C PHE A 14 -5.07 5.71 -6.71
N THR A 15 -5.33 6.94 -7.12
CA THR A 15 -4.31 7.91 -7.55
C THR A 15 -4.46 9.18 -6.73
N SER A 16 -3.36 9.67 -6.16
CA SER A 16 -3.27 10.94 -5.45
C SER A 16 -2.53 11.97 -6.30
N CYS A 17 -2.93 13.24 -6.13
CA CYS A 17 -2.25 14.37 -6.75
C CYS A 17 -1.26 14.99 -5.76
N SER A 18 -0.03 15.23 -6.21
CA SER A 18 1.01 15.93 -5.46
C SER A 18 1.41 17.20 -6.22
N ASN A 19 1.20 18.36 -5.60
CA ASN A 19 1.59 19.64 -6.19
C ASN A 19 3.12 19.82 -6.08
N THR A 20 3.76 20.24 -7.18
CA THR A 20 5.21 20.45 -7.27
C THR A 20 5.50 21.87 -7.74
N PHE A 21 6.73 22.36 -7.58
CA PHE A 21 7.05 23.71 -8.02
C PHE A 21 7.00 23.81 -9.56
N GLY A 22 5.99 24.49 -10.09
CA GLY A 22 5.75 24.70 -11.52
C GLY A 22 4.97 23.61 -12.24
N SER A 23 4.44 22.59 -11.54
CA SER A 23 3.63 21.49 -12.10
C SER A 23 2.95 20.67 -11.00
N TYR A 24 2.25 19.60 -11.35
CA TYR A 24 1.80 18.55 -10.42
C TYR A 24 2.23 17.15 -10.90
N GLU A 25 2.14 16.18 -10.01
CA GLU A 25 2.34 14.76 -10.30
C GLU A 25 1.15 13.92 -9.82
N CYS A 26 0.73 12.95 -10.64
CA CYS A 26 -0.22 11.92 -10.23
C CYS A 26 0.56 10.66 -9.82
N VAL A 27 0.43 10.28 -8.55
CA VAL A 27 1.10 9.13 -7.94
C VAL A 27 0.05 8.13 -7.47
N CYS A 28 0.40 6.84 -7.45
CA CYS A 28 -0.49 5.86 -6.85
C CYS A 28 -0.62 6.11 -5.34
N GLU A 29 -1.81 5.87 -4.80
CA GLU A 29 -2.05 5.89 -3.35
C GLU A 29 -1.17 4.86 -2.62
N ASP A 30 -0.96 5.05 -1.32
CA ASP A 30 -0.26 4.08 -0.49
C ASP A 30 -0.94 2.70 -0.58
N GLY A 31 -0.15 1.65 -0.76
CA GLY A 31 -0.65 0.29 -1.02
C GLY A 31 -0.94 -0.01 -2.49
N PHE A 32 -0.61 0.89 -3.42
CA PHE A 32 -0.80 0.68 -4.86
C PHE A 32 0.49 0.92 -5.65
N GLU A 33 0.64 0.22 -6.78
CA GLU A 33 1.76 0.36 -7.71
C GLU A 33 1.28 0.55 -9.15
N LYS A 34 2.12 1.20 -9.99
CA LYS A 34 1.84 1.33 -11.42
C LYS A 34 2.03 0.00 -12.14
N ASN A 35 1.02 -0.43 -12.89
CA ASN A 35 1.12 -1.56 -13.79
C ASN A 35 1.71 -1.16 -15.16
N SER A 36 1.79 -2.11 -16.09
CA SER A 36 2.33 -1.88 -17.44
C SER A 36 1.53 -0.89 -18.31
N ASN A 37 0.31 -0.53 -17.90
CA ASN A 37 -0.55 0.44 -18.57
C ASN A 37 -0.61 1.78 -17.83
N ASP A 38 0.33 2.04 -16.90
CA ASP A 38 0.36 3.23 -16.03
C ASP A 38 -0.89 3.40 -15.15
N LEU A 39 -1.62 2.32 -14.88
CA LEU A 39 -2.76 2.31 -13.95
C LEU A 39 -2.30 1.83 -12.57
N CYS A 40 -2.85 2.44 -11.53
CA CYS A 40 -2.62 2.01 -10.16
C CYS A 40 -3.39 0.72 -9.87
N GLN A 41 -2.66 -0.32 -9.51
CA GLN A 41 -3.19 -1.60 -9.06
C GLN A 41 -2.71 -1.87 -7.64
N ASP A 42 -3.44 -2.71 -6.94
CA ASP A 42 -3.08 -3.18 -5.61
C ASP A 42 -1.65 -3.74 -5.58
N LEU A 43 -0.82 -3.20 -4.70
CA LEU A 43 0.54 -3.69 -4.46
C LEU A 43 0.43 -4.94 -3.60
N ASN A 44 0.93 -6.07 -4.07
CA ASN A 44 0.89 -7.28 -3.26
C ASN A 44 2.02 -7.29 -2.21
N GLU A 45 1.76 -6.78 -1.01
CA GLU A 45 2.80 -6.65 0.01
C GLU A 45 3.29 -8.01 0.55
N CYS A 46 2.49 -9.07 0.40
CA CYS A 46 2.87 -10.44 0.77
C CYS A 46 3.97 -11.04 -0.12
N LYS A 47 4.29 -10.43 -1.26
CA LYS A 47 5.47 -10.81 -2.05
C LYS A 47 6.78 -10.32 -1.44
N PHE A 48 6.71 -9.48 -0.41
CA PHE A 48 7.85 -8.93 0.30
C PHE A 48 7.88 -9.48 1.73
N ALA A 49 9.00 -9.30 2.45
CA ALA A 49 9.16 -9.77 3.82
C ALA A 49 8.47 -8.83 4.84
N THR A 50 7.19 -8.56 4.63
CA THR A 50 6.37 -7.64 5.45
C THR A 50 5.78 -8.29 6.69
N CYS A 51 5.64 -9.61 6.70
CA CYS A 51 5.26 -10.41 7.85
C CYS A 51 6.43 -11.31 8.29
N ASP A 52 6.43 -11.71 9.57
CA ASP A 52 7.30 -12.78 10.03
C ASP A 52 6.73 -14.14 9.61
N TRP A 53 7.27 -14.70 8.54
CA TRP A 53 6.84 -15.98 7.96
C TRP A 53 7.06 -17.20 8.88
N THR A 54 7.80 -17.05 9.98
CA THR A 54 8.03 -18.13 10.94
C THR A 54 6.91 -18.23 11.98
N THR A 55 6.19 -17.13 12.22
CA THR A 55 5.19 -17.01 13.28
C THR A 55 3.82 -16.54 12.77
N SER A 56 3.73 -16.16 11.49
CA SER A 56 2.52 -15.63 10.86
C SER A 56 2.42 -15.99 9.37
N TYR A 57 1.22 -15.88 8.81
CA TYR A 57 0.99 -15.91 7.37
C TYR A 57 0.45 -14.55 6.90
N CYS A 58 0.82 -14.15 5.68
CA CYS A 58 0.37 -12.91 5.06
C CYS A 58 -0.87 -13.15 4.19
N THR A 59 -1.87 -12.27 4.30
CA THR A 59 -3.02 -12.20 3.40
C THR A 59 -3.04 -10.82 2.75
N ASN A 60 -3.01 -10.80 1.42
CA ASN A 60 -3.08 -9.57 0.65
C ASN A 60 -4.51 -9.03 0.63
N THR A 61 -4.68 -7.72 0.84
CA THR A 61 -5.98 -7.03 0.83
C THR A 61 -5.91 -5.81 -0.10
N VAL A 62 -7.04 -5.25 -0.50
CA VAL A 62 -7.00 -4.08 -1.40
C VAL A 62 -6.46 -2.86 -0.65
N GLY A 63 -5.32 -2.34 -1.09
CA GLY A 63 -4.60 -1.20 -0.53
C GLY A 63 -3.82 -1.51 0.75
N SER A 64 -3.69 -2.79 1.14
CA SER A 64 -2.93 -3.17 2.34
C SER A 64 -2.71 -4.69 2.44
N TYR A 65 -2.19 -5.14 3.57
CA TYR A 65 -2.02 -6.55 3.90
C TYR A 65 -2.30 -6.84 5.37
N GLU A 66 -2.64 -8.08 5.67
CA GLU A 66 -2.79 -8.56 7.05
C GLU A 66 -1.84 -9.72 7.35
N CYS A 67 -1.02 -9.56 8.40
CA CYS A 67 -0.28 -10.66 9.00
C CYS A 67 -1.13 -11.32 10.09
N THR A 68 -1.45 -12.60 9.91
CA THR A 68 -2.20 -13.38 10.90
C THR A 68 -1.28 -14.39 11.57
N CYS A 69 -1.22 -14.36 12.90
CA CYS A 69 -0.38 -15.28 13.68
C CYS A 69 -0.80 -16.74 13.47
N LEU A 70 0.20 -17.62 13.37
CA LEU A 70 -0.01 -19.06 13.30
C LEU A 70 -0.59 -19.61 14.62
N PRO A 71 -1.25 -20.78 14.61
CA PRO A 71 -1.72 -21.42 15.82
C PRO A 71 -0.58 -21.59 16.85
N GLY A 72 -0.82 -21.16 18.09
CA GLY A 72 0.19 -21.16 19.16
C GLY A 72 0.92 -19.83 19.35
N PHE A 73 0.77 -18.88 18.42
CA PHE A 73 1.29 -17.51 18.53
C PHE A 73 0.18 -16.50 18.81
N GLN A 74 0.53 -15.38 19.43
CA GLN A 74 -0.37 -14.26 19.70
C GLN A 74 0.21 -12.95 19.20
N LYS A 75 -0.67 -12.10 18.66
CA LYS A 75 -0.29 -10.77 18.21
C LYS A 75 0.08 -9.90 19.40
N PHE A 76 1.31 -9.42 19.43
CA PHE A 76 1.84 -8.46 20.39
C PHE A 76 2.42 -7.28 19.60
N ASN A 77 1.74 -6.13 19.65
CA ASN A 77 2.01 -4.98 18.78
C ASN A 77 2.01 -5.38 17.28
N THR A 78 3.18 -5.27 16.63
CA THR A 78 3.42 -5.60 15.22
C THR A 78 3.99 -7.01 15.01
N SER A 79 4.18 -7.80 16.08
CA SER A 79 4.84 -9.10 16.03
C SER A 79 3.91 -10.22 16.53
N CYS A 80 4.21 -11.46 16.15
CA CYS A 80 3.53 -12.65 16.65
C CYS A 80 4.46 -13.39 17.61
N ASP A 81 4.18 -13.32 18.91
CA ASP A 81 5.00 -13.96 19.94
C ASP A 81 4.38 -15.30 20.38
N GLY A 82 5.23 -16.27 20.69
CA GLY A 82 4.81 -17.59 21.17
C GLY A 82 4.14 -17.48 22.55
N LYS A 83 3.06 -18.25 22.74
CA LYS A 83 2.43 -18.39 24.05
C LYS A 83 3.25 -19.22 25.04
#